data_AF-A0A5C6CYL5-F1
#
_entry.id   AF-A0A5C6CYL5-F1
#
_cell.length_a   1.000
_cell.length_b   1.000
_cell.length_c   1.000
_cell.angle_alpha   90.00
_cell.angle_beta   90.00
_cell.angle_gamma   90.00
#
_symmetry.space_group_name_H-M   'P 1'
#
loop_
_entity.id
_entity.type
_entity.pdbx_description
1 polymer ?
#
loop_
_entity_poly.entity_id
_entity_poly.type
_entity_poly.pdbx_seq_one_letter_code
_entity_poly.pdbx_strand_id
1 'polypeptide(L)'
;MMKSVSRIAILFLAILINCAATVQAADEAPLSESKDIPAVKKALKMAPAETAIFVGDMHCGNCAKKVARKLYAVKGVTKVRTDLKIDVAIVTPQQNQQLDAKALWAAAEKSGILPIKLIGPAGVIEADEEAKKEASKPHDHAAEQTKTS
;
A
#
# COMPACT_ATOMS: atom_id res chain seq x y z
N MET A 1 8.20 -64.52 -28.89
CA MET A 1 9.41 -63.92 -29.49
C MET A 1 9.04 -63.11 -30.72
N MET A 2 9.00 -61.78 -30.64
CA MET A 2 8.76 -60.88 -31.78
C MET A 2 10.03 -60.08 -32.10
N LYS A 3 10.32 -60.01 -33.39
CA LYS A 3 11.59 -59.58 -34.01
C LYS A 3 11.61 -58.07 -34.27
N SER A 4 12.77 -57.48 -33.99
CA SER A 4 13.50 -56.49 -34.80
C SER A 4 12.90 -55.09 -35.09
N VAL A 5 13.50 -54.11 -34.40
CA VAL A 5 13.97 -52.78 -34.86
C VAL A 5 13.94 -52.47 -36.38
N SER A 6 13.37 -51.32 -36.77
CA SER A 6 14.12 -50.13 -37.26
C SER A 6 13.26 -49.08 -37.98
N ARG A 7 13.43 -47.83 -37.51
CA ARG A 7 13.68 -46.58 -38.27
C ARG A 7 12.55 -45.84 -39.01
N ILE A 8 12.31 -44.63 -38.48
CA ILE A 8 12.28 -43.33 -39.18
C ILE A 8 11.10 -43.12 -40.14
N ALA A 9 10.09 -42.43 -39.64
CA ALA A 9 9.34 -41.46 -40.44
C ALA A 9 9.04 -40.24 -39.54
N ILE A 10 9.99 -39.32 -39.56
CA ILE A 10 9.82 -37.94 -39.10
C ILE A 10 8.78 -37.31 -40.02
N LEU A 11 7.58 -37.04 -39.51
CA LEU A 11 6.69 -36.04 -40.09
C LEU A 11 6.19 -35.13 -38.98
N PHE A 12 6.90 -34.02 -38.87
CA PHE A 12 6.47 -32.74 -38.32
C PHE A 12 4.97 -32.53 -38.53
N LEU A 13 4.20 -32.46 -37.43
CA LEU A 13 2.91 -31.80 -37.47
C LEU A 13 2.63 -31.12 -36.14
N ALA A 14 2.69 -29.78 -36.19
CA ALA A 14 2.00 -28.84 -35.32
C ALA A 14 2.42 -28.75 -33.84
N ILE A 15 3.66 -28.32 -33.60
CA ILE A 15 4.00 -27.49 -32.43
C ILE A 15 3.56 -26.06 -32.76
N LEU A 16 2.27 -25.76 -32.60
CA LEU A 16 1.73 -24.40 -32.50
C LEU A 16 0.39 -24.46 -31.77
N ILE A 17 0.41 -24.40 -30.44
CA ILE A 17 -0.52 -23.58 -29.64
C ILE A 17 0.29 -23.12 -28.43
N ASN A 18 0.88 -21.95 -28.65
CA ASN A 18 1.35 -21.03 -27.64
C ASN A 18 0.11 -20.56 -26.85
N CYS A 19 -0.25 -21.24 -25.76
CA CYS A 19 -1.24 -20.71 -24.81
C CYS A 19 -0.50 -20.06 -23.65
N ALA A 20 0.04 -18.88 -23.91
CA ALA A 20 0.37 -17.90 -22.89
C ALA A 20 -0.94 -17.37 -22.31
N ALA A 21 -1.49 -18.09 -21.35
CA ALA A 21 -2.52 -17.57 -20.46
C ALA A 21 -2.13 -17.95 -19.03
N THR A 22 -1.07 -17.30 -18.53
CA THR A 22 -0.99 -17.04 -17.09
C THR A 22 -2.17 -16.13 -16.76
N VAL A 23 -3.34 -16.73 -16.52
CA VAL A 23 -4.36 -16.17 -15.65
C VAL A 23 -3.73 -16.19 -14.26
N GLN A 24 -2.89 -15.18 -13.99
CA GLN A 24 -2.69 -14.75 -12.62
C GLN A 24 -3.97 -13.99 -12.28
N ALA A 25 -4.99 -14.74 -11.90
CA ALA A 25 -6.00 -14.25 -10.99
C ALA A 25 -5.22 -13.77 -9.77
N ALA A 26 -4.98 -12.46 -9.70
CA ALA A 26 -4.61 -11.81 -8.46
C ALA A 26 -5.84 -11.93 -7.57
N ASP A 27 -5.81 -12.98 -6.77
CA ASP A 27 -6.45 -13.09 -5.47
C ASP A 27 -6.31 -11.72 -4.77
N GLU A 28 -7.34 -10.88 -4.85
CA GLU A 28 -7.44 -9.63 -4.08
C GLU A 28 -7.73 -10.01 -2.62
N ALA A 29 -6.75 -10.65 -1.98
CA ALA A 29 -6.63 -10.59 -0.54
C ALA A 29 -6.26 -9.13 -0.18
N PRO A 30 -6.98 -8.49 0.76
CA PRO A 30 -6.70 -7.11 1.13
C PRO A 30 -5.26 -6.98 1.66
N LEU A 31 -4.44 -6.22 0.94
CA LEU A 31 -3.02 -5.98 1.26
C LEU A 31 -2.81 -5.43 2.68
N SER A 32 -3.84 -4.80 3.26
CA SER A 32 -3.90 -4.31 4.64
C SER A 32 -3.75 -5.42 5.69
N GLU A 33 -4.22 -6.64 5.42
CA GLU A 33 -4.23 -7.75 6.39
C GLU A 33 -3.05 -8.72 6.24
N SER A 34 -2.27 -8.62 5.18
CA SER A 34 -1.11 -9.49 5.01
C SER A 34 0.00 -9.14 6.02
N LYS A 35 0.52 -10.18 6.71
CA LYS A 35 1.67 -10.08 7.63
C LYS A 35 3.01 -10.15 6.90
N ASP A 36 3.00 -10.50 5.62
CA ASP A 36 4.18 -10.64 4.77
C ASP A 36 4.66 -9.27 4.27
N ILE A 37 5.43 -8.57 5.10
CA ILE A 37 6.05 -7.27 4.79
C ILE A 37 6.74 -7.24 3.42
N PRO A 38 7.49 -8.28 2.97
CA PRO A 38 8.12 -8.27 1.65
C PRO A 38 7.10 -8.29 0.50
N ALA A 39 5.99 -9.02 0.66
CA ALA A 39 4.93 -9.08 -0.35
C ALA A 39 4.17 -7.75 -0.44
N VAL A 40 3.88 -7.10 0.69
CA VAL A 40 3.26 -5.77 0.74
C VAL A 40 4.14 -4.74 0.03
N LYS A 41 5.44 -4.68 0.34
CA LYS A 41 6.38 -3.76 -0.31
C LYS A 41 6.44 -3.97 -1.83
N LYS A 42 6.41 -5.23 -2.29
CA LYS A 42 6.39 -5.59 -3.72
C LYS A 42 5.08 -5.18 -4.40
N ALA A 43 3.94 -5.45 -3.78
CA ALA A 43 2.62 -5.11 -4.31
C ALA A 43 2.45 -3.58 -4.45
N LEU A 44 2.89 -2.83 -3.44
CA LEU A 44 2.88 -1.36 -3.41
C LEU A 44 3.99 -0.71 -4.26
N LYS A 45 4.91 -1.50 -4.84
CA LYS A 45 6.07 -1.03 -5.60
C LYS A 45 6.89 0.03 -4.84
N MET A 46 7.16 -0.22 -3.56
CA MET A 46 7.90 0.69 -2.68
C MET A 46 9.40 0.53 -2.81
N ALA A 47 10.14 1.64 -2.69
CA ALA A 47 11.59 1.61 -2.52
C ALA A 47 11.98 1.27 -1.06
N PRO A 48 13.21 0.77 -0.78
CA PRO A 48 13.57 0.25 0.54
C PRO A 48 13.46 1.25 1.70
N ALA A 49 13.66 2.54 1.41
CA ALA A 49 13.58 3.62 2.40
C ALA A 49 12.18 4.23 2.52
N GLU A 50 11.22 3.84 1.69
CA GLU A 50 9.86 4.35 1.74
C GLU A 50 9.06 3.72 2.89
N THR A 51 8.09 4.48 3.38
CA THR A 51 7.19 4.06 4.45
C THR A 51 5.75 4.10 3.96
N ALA A 52 5.00 3.02 4.15
CA ALA A 52 3.57 2.94 3.86
C ALA A 52 2.77 3.14 5.13
N ILE A 53 1.68 3.90 5.06
CA ILE A 53 0.78 4.22 6.16
C ILE A 53 -0.64 3.97 5.67
N PHE A 54 -1.28 2.93 6.19
CA PHE A 54 -2.68 2.61 5.94
C PHE A 54 -3.57 3.46 6.85
N VAL A 55 -4.56 4.13 6.28
CA VAL A 55 -5.44 5.11 6.94
C VAL A 55 -6.89 4.75 6.65
N GLY A 56 -7.66 4.30 7.65
CA GLY A 56 -8.93 3.59 7.41
C GLY A 56 -9.98 4.29 6.54
N ASP A 57 -10.07 5.62 6.59
CA ASP A 57 -11.17 6.39 5.98
C ASP A 57 -10.75 7.29 4.81
N MET A 58 -9.77 6.87 4.01
CA MET A 58 -9.27 7.65 2.86
C MET A 58 -10.09 7.45 1.56
N HIS A 59 -11.42 7.39 1.67
CA HIS A 59 -12.35 7.09 0.56
C HIS A 59 -12.50 8.19 -0.52
N CYS A 60 -11.82 9.34 -0.40
CA CYS A 60 -11.90 10.40 -1.40
C CYS A 60 -10.59 11.19 -1.56
N GLY A 61 -10.44 11.86 -2.71
CA GLY A 61 -9.25 12.66 -3.01
C GLY A 61 -9.02 13.84 -2.06
N ASN A 62 -10.06 14.35 -1.40
CA ASN A 62 -9.91 15.44 -0.42
C ASN A 62 -9.34 14.92 0.91
N CYS A 63 -9.75 13.72 1.34
CA CYS A 63 -9.15 13.01 2.47
C CYS A 63 -7.68 12.69 2.21
N ALA A 64 -7.36 12.15 1.02
CA ALA A 64 -5.97 11.91 0.64
C ALA A 64 -5.11 13.17 0.64
N LYS A 65 -5.63 14.29 0.12
CA LYS A 65 -4.93 15.58 0.20
C LYS A 65 -4.72 16.04 1.64
N LYS A 66 -5.70 15.87 2.54
CA LYS A 66 -5.57 16.20 3.97
C LYS A 66 -4.43 15.40 4.62
N VAL A 67 -4.43 14.08 4.46
CA VAL A 67 -3.39 13.18 4.98
C VAL A 67 -2.03 13.56 4.43
N ALA A 68 -1.91 13.69 3.10
CA ALA A 68 -0.65 14.03 2.45
C ALA A 68 -0.08 15.37 2.94
N ARG A 69 -0.91 16.40 3.11
CA ARG A 69 -0.46 17.71 3.66
C ARG A 69 0.16 17.58 5.05
N LYS A 70 -0.40 16.74 5.92
CA LYS A 70 0.15 16.53 7.27
C LYS A 70 1.46 15.74 7.22
N LEU A 71 1.55 14.74 6.35
CA LEU A 71 2.77 13.96 6.13
C LEU A 71 3.91 14.83 5.56
N TYR A 72 3.62 15.76 4.65
CA TYR A 72 4.62 16.72 4.15
C TYR A 72 5.15 17.67 5.23
N ALA A 73 4.44 17.87 6.34
CA ALA A 73 4.93 18.68 7.45
C ALA A 73 5.99 17.96 8.30
N VAL A 74 6.19 16.65 8.11
CA VAL A 74 7.24 15.87 8.79
C VAL A 74 8.59 16.16 8.14
N LYS A 75 9.57 16.54 8.95
CA LYS A 75 10.92 16.86 8.48
C LYS A 75 11.54 15.67 7.74
N GLY A 76 12.08 15.95 6.55
CA GLY A 76 12.74 14.95 5.71
C GLY A 76 11.80 14.21 4.76
N VAL A 77 10.50 14.53 4.72
CA VAL A 77 9.59 14.00 3.68
C VAL A 77 9.79 14.78 2.39
N THR A 78 10.07 14.08 1.29
CA THR A 78 10.24 14.70 -0.04
C THR A 78 9.05 14.45 -0.95
N LYS A 79 8.38 13.31 -0.78
CA LYS A 79 7.24 12.92 -1.61
C LYS A 79 6.24 12.11 -0.82
N VAL A 80 4.96 12.33 -1.10
CA VAL A 80 3.84 11.53 -0.61
C VAL A 80 2.98 11.14 -1.81
N ARG A 81 2.66 9.84 -1.91
CA ARG A 81 1.72 9.29 -2.88
C ARG A 81 0.62 8.57 -2.11
N THR A 82 -0.60 8.58 -2.63
CA THR A 82 -1.75 7.95 -1.97
C THR A 82 -2.46 7.03 -2.95
N ASP A 83 -2.91 5.88 -2.47
CA ASP A 83 -3.81 4.99 -3.17
C ASP A 83 -5.13 4.89 -2.39
N LEU A 84 -6.24 5.31 -3.03
CA LEU A 84 -7.58 5.31 -2.44
C LEU A 84 -8.25 3.94 -2.47
N LYS A 85 -7.75 2.99 -3.28
CA LYS A 85 -8.36 1.66 -3.40
C LYS A 85 -8.09 0.78 -2.17
N ILE A 86 -6.95 1.03 -1.55
CA ILE A 86 -6.41 0.27 -0.42
C ILE A 86 -6.06 1.19 0.76
N ASP A 87 -6.52 2.43 0.69
CA ASP A 87 -6.37 3.48 1.68
C ASP A 87 -4.95 3.60 2.28
N VAL A 88 -3.94 3.69 1.41
CA VAL A 88 -2.53 3.77 1.83
C VAL A 88 -1.85 5.05 1.35
N ALA A 89 -1.04 5.65 2.21
CA ALA A 89 -0.12 6.73 1.89
C ALA A 89 1.33 6.21 1.91
N ILE A 90 2.04 6.32 0.80
CA ILE A 90 3.45 5.97 0.65
C ILE A 90 4.28 7.25 0.73
N VAL A 91 5.23 7.28 1.65
CA VAL A 91 6.08 8.42 1.98
C VAL A 91 7.52 8.12 1.58
N THR A 92 8.10 8.99 0.76
CA THR A 92 9.49 8.94 0.35
C THR A 92 10.33 9.90 1.22
N PRO A 93 11.41 9.42 1.86
CA PRO A 93 12.31 10.27 2.62
C PRO A 93 13.23 11.11 1.71
N GLN A 94 13.94 12.06 2.30
CA GLN A 94 15.10 12.69 1.71
C GLN A 94 16.26 11.69 1.60
N GLN A 95 17.14 11.88 0.61
CA GLN A 95 18.32 11.03 0.44
C GLN A 95 19.16 10.97 1.73
N ASN A 96 19.55 9.76 2.11
CA ASN A 96 20.36 9.45 3.31
C ASN A 96 19.72 9.88 4.65
N GLN A 97 18.40 10.09 4.69
CA GLN A 97 17.69 10.41 5.92
C GLN A 97 16.64 9.35 6.23
N GLN A 98 16.61 8.87 7.47
CA GLN A 98 15.51 8.04 7.94
C GLN A 98 14.39 8.92 8.50
N LEU A 99 13.14 8.59 8.17
CA LEU A 99 11.97 9.22 8.78
C LEU A 99 11.65 8.56 10.11
N ASP A 100 11.24 9.36 11.08
CA ASP A 100 10.72 8.86 12.35
C ASP A 100 9.29 8.33 12.13
N ALA A 101 9.13 7.01 12.33
CA ALA A 101 7.85 6.33 12.15
C ALA A 101 6.76 6.85 13.10
N LYS A 102 7.13 7.23 14.33
CA LYS A 102 6.19 7.80 15.31
C LYS A 102 5.76 9.21 14.90
N ALA A 103 6.66 9.99 14.33
CA ALA A 103 6.33 11.32 13.80
C ALA A 103 5.39 11.23 12.60
N LEU A 104 5.61 10.26 11.70
CA LEU A 104 4.72 9.98 10.57
C LEU A 104 3.34 9.53 11.04
N TRP A 105 3.28 8.63 12.03
CA TRP A 105 2.03 8.17 12.65
C TRP A 105 1.24 9.34 13.24
N ALA A 106 1.87 10.14 14.11
CA ALA A 106 1.24 11.31 14.73
C ALA A 106 0.83 12.39 13.70
N ALA A 107 1.55 12.50 12.59
CA ALA A 107 1.17 13.41 11.51
C ALA A 107 -0.08 12.91 10.77
N ALA A 108 -0.21 11.60 10.54
CA ALA A 108 -1.41 11.01 9.96
C ALA A 108 -2.63 11.25 10.86
N GLU A 109 -2.52 11.05 12.17
CA GLU A 109 -3.60 11.33 13.14
C GLU A 109 -4.08 12.79 13.09
N LYS A 110 -3.16 13.75 12.95
CA LYS A 110 -3.48 15.18 12.82
C LYS A 110 -4.28 15.53 11.56
N SER A 111 -4.51 14.59 10.65
CA SER A 111 -5.40 14.78 9.50
C SER A 111 -6.88 14.63 9.85
N GLY A 112 -7.18 14.08 11.04
CA GLY A 112 -8.53 13.67 11.46
C GLY A 112 -8.92 12.28 10.94
N ILE A 113 -7.98 11.54 10.35
CA ILE A 113 -8.14 10.16 9.88
C ILE A 113 -7.07 9.32 10.57
N LEU A 114 -7.51 8.29 11.30
CA LEU A 114 -6.60 7.49 12.12
C LEU A 114 -5.82 6.48 11.24
N PRO A 115 -4.49 6.40 11.40
CA PRO A 115 -3.69 5.34 10.81
C PRO A 115 -4.00 4.00 11.50
N ILE A 116 -4.05 2.92 10.72
CA ILE A 116 -4.31 1.55 11.20
C ILE A 116 -3.01 0.74 11.24
N LYS A 117 -2.15 0.97 10.24
CA LYS A 117 -0.91 0.21 10.06
C LYS A 117 0.13 1.06 9.38
N LEU A 118 1.37 0.96 9.83
CA LEU A 118 2.52 1.62 9.23
C LEU A 118 3.61 0.58 9.01
N ILE A 119 4.13 0.53 7.79
CA ILE A 119 5.20 -0.37 7.37
C ILE A 119 6.36 0.47 6.85
N GLY A 120 7.50 0.44 7.54
CA GLY A 120 8.68 1.21 7.17
C GLY A 120 9.97 0.40 7.20
N PRO A 121 11.12 1.05 6.97
CA PRO A 121 12.44 0.45 7.17
C PRO A 121 12.72 0.15 8.66
N ALA A 122 12.11 0.89 9.58
CA ALA A 122 12.26 0.73 11.03
C ALA A 122 11.39 -0.39 11.63
N GLY A 123 10.50 -1.01 10.84
CA GLY A 123 9.58 -2.06 11.31
C GLY A 123 8.12 -1.80 10.93
N VAL A 124 7.22 -2.51 11.62
CA VAL A 124 5.76 -2.37 11.47
C VAL A 124 5.18 -1.84 12.77
N ILE A 125 4.29 -0.86 12.65
CA ILE A 125 3.48 -0.33 13.75
C ILE A 125 2.03 -0.60 13.37
N GLU A 126 1.29 -1.29 14.23
CA GLU A 126 -0.16 -1.51 14.06
C GLU A 126 -0.87 -0.78 15.20
N ALA A 127 -2.05 -0.23 14.92
CA ALA A 127 -2.90 0.35 15.96
C ALA A 127 -3.33 -0.76 16.92
N ASP A 128 -3.21 -0.52 18.22
CA ASP A 128 -3.79 -1.37 19.25
C ASP A 128 -5.33 -1.31 19.16
N GLU A 129 -5.98 -2.43 19.51
CA GLU A 129 -7.43 -2.62 19.37
C GLU A 129 -8.28 -1.56 20.12
N GLU A 130 -7.69 -0.79 21.05
CA GLU A 130 -8.35 0.33 21.74
C GLU A 130 -8.48 1.61 20.88
N ALA A 131 -7.54 1.89 19.96
CA ALA A 131 -7.63 3.03 19.03
C ALA A 131 -8.68 2.83 17.92
N LYS A 132 -8.99 1.56 17.60
CA LYS A 132 -10.00 1.15 16.61
C LYS A 132 -11.42 1.58 17.00
N LYS A 133 -11.70 1.73 18.31
CA LYS A 133 -12.99 2.26 18.80
C LYS A 133 -13.16 3.76 18.57
N GLU A 134 -12.07 4.54 18.56
CA GLU A 134 -12.14 6.00 18.43
C GLU A 134 -12.22 6.46 16.96
N ALA A 135 -11.77 5.63 16.01
CA ALA A 135 -11.96 5.83 14.56
C ALA A 135 -13.44 5.76 14.10
N SER A 136 -14.33 5.19 14.91
CA SER A 136 -15.74 4.98 14.54
C SER A 136 -16.69 6.09 14.98
N LYS A 137 -16.19 7.17 15.59
CA LYS A 137 -17.04 8.32 15.93
C LYS A 137 -17.14 9.25 14.72
N PRO A 138 -18.36 9.61 14.26
CA PRO A 138 -18.55 10.60 13.23
C PRO A 138 -17.86 11.91 13.63
N HIS A 139 -16.90 12.35 12.83
CA HIS A 139 -16.25 13.62 13.02
C HIS A 139 -17.18 14.73 12.51
N ASP A 140 -18.10 15.18 13.37
CA ASP A 140 -18.87 16.41 13.15
C ASP A 140 -17.91 17.60 13.07
N HIS A 141 -17.49 17.93 11.85
CA HIS A 141 -16.83 19.21 11.59
C HIS A 141 -17.93 20.24 11.35
N ALA A 142 -18.47 20.76 12.45
CA ALA A 142 -19.18 22.03 12.44
C ALA A 142 -18.26 23.09 11.82
N ALA A 143 -18.66 23.53 10.63
CA ALA A 143 -18.00 24.58 9.89
C ALA A 143 -18.23 25.91 10.60
N GLU A 144 -17.25 26.37 11.38
CA GLU A 144 -17.16 27.78 11.74
C GLU A 144 -16.41 28.50 10.61
N GLN A 145 -17.17 29.03 9.65
CA GLN A 145 -16.68 29.98 8.67
C GLN A 145 -16.66 31.38 9.32
N THR A 146 -15.50 31.83 9.79
CA THR A 146 -15.29 33.24 10.10
C THR A 146 -15.19 34.02 8.79
N LYS A 147 -16.34 34.61 8.40
CA LYS A 147 -16.45 35.60 7.34
C LYS A 147 -15.96 36.94 7.88
N THR A 148 -14.76 37.35 7.47
CA THR A 148 -14.31 38.74 7.52
C THR A 148 -14.05 39.22 6.11
N SER A 149 -15.04 39.89 5.52
CA SER A 149 -14.92 40.95 4.49
C SER A 149 -16.31 41.47 4.16
#